data_AF-E1LN31-F1
#
_entry.id   AF-E1LN31-F1
#
_cell.length_a   1.000
_cell.length_b   1.000
_cell.length_c   1.000
_cell.angle_alpha   90.00
_cell.angle_beta   90.00
_cell.angle_gamma   90.00
#
_symmetry.space_group_name_H-M   'P 1'
#
loop_
_entity.id
_entity.type
_entity.pdbx_description
1 polymer ?
#
loop_
_entity_poly.entity_id
_entity_poly.type
_entity_poly.pdbx_seq_one_letter_code
_entity_poly.pdbx_strand_id
1 'polypeptide(L)' 'MVGVTYQEIHLFVEFLKEQYGQGRPDYIEALNDLDGLVEVSYREAIERFLEDEV' A
#
# COMPACT_ATOMS: atom_id res chain seq x y z
N MET A 1 11.01 -11.20 -2.40
CA MET A 1 9.94 -10.30 -2.88
C MET A 1 9.27 -9.72 -1.64
N VAL A 2 9.45 -8.44 -1.35
CA VAL A 2 8.74 -7.77 -0.25
C VAL A 2 7.44 -7.22 -0.85
N GLY A 3 6.51 -8.13 -1.13
CA GLY A 3 5.15 -7.72 -1.45
C GLY A 3 4.44 -7.42 -0.13
N VAL A 4 3.89 -6.22 0.02
CA VAL A 4 3.10 -5.88 1.21
C VAL A 4 1.88 -6.80 1.21
N THR A 5 1.76 -7.64 2.22
CA THR A 5 0.64 -8.57 2.35
C THR A 5 -0.62 -7.81 2.73
N TYR A 6 -1.79 -8.38 2.40
CA TYR A 6 -3.08 -7.84 2.83
C TYR A 6 -3.13 -7.62 4.36
N GLN A 7 -2.50 -8.50 5.13
CA GLN A 7 -2.43 -8.40 6.58
C GLN A 7 -1.63 -7.17 7.05
N GLU A 8 -0.50 -6.88 6.41
CA GLU A 8 0.32 -5.70 6.71
C GLU A 8 -0.39 -4.40 6.34
N ILE A 9 -1.06 -4.36 5.17
CA ILE A 9 -1.89 -3.21 4.76
C ILE A 9 -3.01 -2.98 5.79
N HIS A 10 -3.70 -4.04 6.20
CA HIS A 10 -4.78 -3.94 7.18
C HIS A 10 -4.28 -3.40 8.53
N LEU A 11 -3.16 -3.90 9.03
CA LEU A 11 -2.56 -3.43 10.28
C LEU A 11 -2.15 -1.95 10.20
N PHE A 12 -1.60 -1.54 9.05
CA PHE A 12 -1.19 -0.17 8.82
C PHE A 12 -2.38 0.79 8.75
N VAL A 13 -3.49 0.39 8.10
CA VAL A 13 -4.72 1.19 8.06
C VAL A 13 -5.30 1.40 9.47
N GLU A 14 -5.35 0.36 10.30
CA GLU A 14 -5.81 0.50 11.69
C GLU A 14 -4.87 1.40 12.52
N PHE A 15 -3.56 1.29 12.31
CA PHE A 15 -2.60 2.21 12.92
C PHE A 15 -2.86 3.67 12.51
N LEU A 16 -3.04 3.96 11.20
CA LEU A 16 -3.35 5.31 10.72
C LEU A 16 -4.64 5.85 11.32
N LYS A 17 -5.65 4.98 11.46
CA LYS A 17 -6.93 5.32 12.07
C LYS A 17 -6.79 5.70 13.54
N GLU A 18 -5.94 5.01 14.30
CA GLU A 18 -5.64 5.36 15.69
C GLU A 18 -4.85 6.67 15.82
N GLN A 19 -3.89 6.93 14.93
CA GLN A 19 -3.03 8.12 15.00
C GLN A 19 -3.76 9.40 14.59
N TYR A 20 -4.44 9.38 13.44
CA TYR A 20 -5.01 10.59 12.84
C TYR A 20 -6.50 10.75 13.15
N GLY A 21 -7.18 9.65 13.49
CA GLY A 21 -8.63 9.61 13.62
C GLY A 21 -9.31 9.39 12.27
N GLN A 22 -10.29 8.49 12.26
CA GLN A 22 -11.02 8.13 11.03
C GLN A 22 -11.67 9.36 10.38
N GLY A 23 -11.43 9.52 9.07
CA GLY A 23 -12.07 10.57 8.25
C GLY A 23 -11.47 11.96 8.39
N ARG A 24 -10.35 12.11 9.12
CA ARG A 24 -9.59 13.37 9.16
C ARG A 24 -8.83 13.55 7.84
N PRO A 25 -8.59 14.80 7.39
CA PRO A 25 -7.84 15.06 6.16
C PRO A 25 -6.50 14.31 6.12
N ASP A 26 -5.74 14.36 7.20
CA ASP A 26 -4.44 13.68 7.34
C ASP A 26 -4.56 12.14 7.22
N TYR A 27 -5.65 11.56 7.72
CA TYR A 27 -5.95 10.13 7.56
C TYR A 27 -6.22 9.79 6.09
N ILE A 28 -7.00 10.63 5.40
CA ILE A 28 -7.33 10.42 3.97
C ILE A 28 -6.09 10.57 3.10
N GLU A 29 -5.23 11.55 3.39
CA GLU A 29 -3.95 11.76 2.70
C GLU A 29 -3.04 10.54 2.86
N ALA A 30 -2.86 10.05 4.10
CA ALA A 30 -2.06 8.86 4.36
C ALA A 30 -2.61 7.59 3.67
N LEU A 31 -3.94 7.47 3.51
CA LEU A 31 -4.53 6.37 2.74
C LEU A 31 -4.27 6.49 1.24
N ASN A 32 -4.30 7.71 0.67
CA ASN A 32 -3.98 7.93 -0.74
C ASN A 32 -2.50 7.62 -1.04
N ASP A 33 -1.60 8.00 -0.13
CA ASP A 33 -0.18 7.65 -0.25
C ASP A 33 0.03 6.14 -0.22
N LEU A 34 -0.68 5.44 0.68
CA LEU A 34 -0.64 3.98 0.77
C LEU A 34 -1.14 3.31 -0.51
N ASP A 35 -2.23 3.80 -1.10
CA ASP A 35 -2.78 3.29 -2.36
C ASP A 35 -1.76 3.42 -3.51
N GLY A 36 -1.11 4.58 -3.62
CA GLY A 36 -0.06 4.81 -4.61
C GLY A 36 1.14 3.86 -4.46
N LEU A 37 1.57 3.59 -3.22
CA LEU A 37 2.66 2.64 -2.95
C LEU A 37 2.29 1.21 -3.36
N VAL A 38 1.05 0.79 -3.11
CA VAL A 38 0.55 -0.53 -3.50
C VAL A 38 0.49 -0.66 -5.03
N GLU A 39 0.02 0.38 -5.74
CA GLU A 39 -0.02 0.38 -7.21
C GLU A 39 1.39 0.25 -7.82
N VAL A 40 2.35 1.04 -7.33
CA VAL A 40 3.75 0.99 -7.79
C VAL A 40 4.33 -0.41 -7.53
N SER A 41 4.14 -0.94 -6.33
CA SER A 41 4.65 -2.28 -5.97
C SER A 41 4.06 -3.38 -6.85
N TYR A 42 2.78 -3.30 -7.18
CA TYR A 42 2.11 -4.24 -8.07
C TYR A 42 2.62 -4.14 -9.50
N ARG A 43 2.82 -2.91 -9.99
CA ARG A 43 3.39 -2.66 -11.32
C ARG A 43 4.80 -3.23 -11.46
N GLU A 44 5.68 -2.94 -10.51
CA GLU A 44 7.05 -3.47 -10.50
C GLU A 44 7.07 -5.00 -10.44
N ALA A 45 6.13 -5.61 -9.71
CA ALA A 45 6.00 -7.06 -9.63
C ALA A 45 5.57 -7.67 -10.98
N ILE A 46 4.65 -7.03 -11.71
CA ILE A 46 4.25 -7.44 -13.06
C ILE A 46 5.40 -7.27 -14.04
N GLU A 47 6.07 -6.11 -14.06
CA GLU A 47 7.18 -5.83 -14.97
C GLU A 47 8.30 -6.86 -14.81
N ARG A 48 8.70 -7.17 -13.57
CA ARG A 48 9.65 -8.25 -13.28
C ARG A 48 9.17 -9.62 -13.73
N PHE A 49 7.90 -9.95 -13.50
CA PHE A 49 7.34 -11.24 -13.94
C PHE A 49 7.40 -11.39 -15.46
N LEU A 50 7.15 -10.30 -16.20
CA LEU A 50 7.25 -10.28 -17.66
C LEU A 50 8.70 -10.32 -18.16
N GLU A 51 9.64 -9.69 -17.46
CA GLU A 51 11.08 -9.77 -17.78
C GLU A 51 11.67 -11.17 -17.57
N ASP A 52 11.21 -11.90 -16.54
CA ASP A 52 11.66 -13.26 -16.24
C ASP A 52 11.12 -14.33 -17.21
N GLU A 53 10.13 -14.01 -18.06
CA GLU A 53 9.54 -14.93 -19.06
C GLU A 53 10.27 -14.98 -20.43
N VAL A 54 11.33 -14.17 -20.63
CA VAL A 54 12.10 -14.03 -21.90
C VAL A 54 13.48 -14.69 -21.81
#